data_AF-A0A8C5JTS7-F1
#
_entry.id   AF-A0A8C5JTS7-F1
#
_cell.length_a   1.000
_cell.length_b   1.000
_cell.length_c   1.000
_cell.angle_alpha   90.00
_cell.angle_beta   90.00
_cell.angle_gamma   90.00
#
_symmetry.space_group_name_H-M   'P 1'
#
loop_
_entity.id
_entity.type
_entity.pdbx_description
1 polymer ?
#
loop_
_entity_poly.entity_id
_entity_poly.type
_entity_poly.pdbx_seq_one_letter_code
_entity_poly.pdbx_strand_id
1 'polypeptide(L)'
;MGKYSTFYQLHSKLRKNRIVGGEDARSEKWPWQANLQMGAHGHVCGASVISNRWLISVTHCFLDSDSARRGAWCSGTSVAIR
;
A
#
# COMPACT_ATOMS: atom_id res chain seq x y z
N MET A 1 -20.06 -34.43 29.95
CA MET A 1 -18.92 -33.51 29.77
C MET A 1 -18.37 -33.72 28.36
N GLY A 2 -18.72 -32.88 27.37
CA GLY A 2 -18.32 -33.19 25.99
C GLY A 2 -18.74 -32.24 24.88
N LYS A 3 -19.22 -31.03 25.18
CA LYS A 3 -19.63 -30.07 24.13
C LYS A 3 -18.80 -28.78 24.06
N TYR A 4 -17.94 -28.53 25.05
CA TYR A 4 -17.07 -27.35 25.09
C TYR A 4 -15.73 -27.56 24.38
N SER A 5 -15.31 -28.82 24.14
CA SER A 5 -14.02 -29.16 23.51
C SER A 5 -14.05 -28.99 21.99
N THR A 6 -15.12 -29.44 21.31
CA THR A 6 -15.24 -29.32 19.84
C THR A 6 -15.30 -27.87 19.37
N PHE A 7 -15.83 -26.94 20.18
CA PHE A 7 -15.98 -25.53 19.80
C PHE A 7 -14.64 -24.80 19.75
N TYR A 8 -13.77 -24.97 20.76
CA TYR A 8 -12.41 -24.40 20.73
C TYR A 8 -11.49 -25.12 19.75
N GLN A 9 -11.71 -26.42 19.49
CA GLN A 9 -10.89 -27.21 18.56
C GLN A 9 -11.23 -26.97 17.06
N LEU A 10 -12.48 -26.57 16.72
CA LEU A 10 -12.85 -26.13 15.37
C LEU A 10 -12.20 -24.77 15.03
N HIS A 11 -12.12 -23.88 16.02
CA HIS A 11 -11.60 -22.52 15.85
C HIS A 11 -10.09 -22.48 15.56
N SER A 12 -9.31 -23.44 16.08
CA SER A 12 -7.85 -23.51 15.85
C SER A 12 -7.43 -24.32 14.61
N LYS A 13 -8.23 -25.29 14.14
CA LYS A 13 -7.96 -26.00 12.87
C LYS A 13 -8.27 -25.16 11.62
N LEU A 14 -9.20 -24.19 11.71
CA LEU A 14 -9.61 -23.32 10.60
C LEU A 14 -8.80 -22.02 10.47
N ARG A 15 -7.85 -21.76 11.37
CA ARG A 15 -6.93 -20.62 11.32
C ARG A 15 -5.50 -21.08 11.02
N LYS A 16 -5.27 -21.70 9.87
CA LYS A 16 -3.92 -21.72 9.29
C LYS A 16 -3.81 -20.67 8.20
N ASN A 17 -3.72 -19.41 8.63
CA ASN A 17 -3.25 -18.35 7.74
C ASN A 17 -1.71 -18.34 7.74
N ARG A 18 -1.15 -19.07 6.79
CA ARG A 18 0.28 -19.35 6.61
C ARG A 18 0.79 -18.58 5.37
N ILE A 19 0.40 -17.31 5.26
CA ILE A 19 0.52 -16.50 4.03
C ILE A 19 1.98 -16.49 3.54
N VAL A 20 2.22 -17.00 2.33
CA VAL A 20 3.43 -16.77 1.55
C VAL A 20 2.96 -16.24 0.20
N GLY A 21 3.35 -15.01 -0.16
CA GLY A 21 2.94 -14.35 -1.41
C GLY A 21 1.72 -13.42 -1.31
N GLY A 22 0.94 -13.49 -0.22
CA GLY A 22 -0.23 -12.61 -0.03
C GLY A 22 -1.48 -13.08 -0.76
N GLU A 23 -2.47 -12.19 -0.83
CA GLU A 23 -3.69 -12.33 -1.63
C GLU A 23 -3.99 -10.99 -2.31
N ASP A 24 -4.68 -11.03 -3.45
CA ASP A 24 -5.10 -9.81 -4.13
C ASP A 24 -6.08 -9.01 -3.28
N ALA A 25 -5.85 -7.70 -3.20
CA ALA A 25 -6.75 -6.83 -2.47
C ALA A 25 -8.10 -6.75 -3.19
N ARG A 26 -9.19 -6.86 -2.42
CA ARG A 26 -10.51 -6.50 -2.93
C ARG A 26 -10.51 -5.04 -3.37
N SER A 27 -11.25 -4.72 -4.43
CA SER A 27 -11.44 -3.34 -4.86
C SER A 27 -11.87 -2.46 -3.68
N GLU A 28 -11.26 -1.27 -3.58
CA GLU A 28 -11.52 -0.27 -2.54
C GLU A 28 -11.22 -0.72 -1.10
N LYS A 29 -10.56 -1.87 -0.90
CA LYS A 29 -10.18 -2.31 0.45
C LYS A 29 -9.23 -1.34 1.15
N TRP A 30 -8.38 -0.68 0.36
CA TRP A 30 -7.33 0.22 0.81
C TRP A 30 -7.40 1.53 0.01
N PRO A 31 -8.39 2.41 0.28
CA PRO A 31 -8.67 3.57 -0.56
C PRO A 31 -7.54 4.62 -0.55
N TRP A 32 -6.65 4.55 0.44
CA TRP A 32 -5.47 5.41 0.50
C TRP A 32 -4.29 4.90 -0.34
N GLN A 33 -4.33 3.68 -0.89
CA GLN A 33 -3.24 3.13 -1.69
C GLN A 33 -3.17 3.84 -3.04
N ALA A 34 -2.05 4.50 -3.33
CA ALA A 34 -1.79 5.18 -4.58
C ALA A 34 -0.62 4.54 -5.34
N ASN A 35 -0.71 4.55 -6.67
CA ASN A 35 0.35 4.10 -7.59
C ASN A 35 1.02 5.33 -8.22
N LEU A 36 2.31 5.53 -7.96
CA LEU A 36 3.11 6.56 -8.60
C LEU A 36 3.62 6.07 -9.95
N GLN A 37 3.22 6.77 -11.02
CA GLN A 37 3.59 6.43 -12.39
C GLN A 37 4.51 7.47 -13.02
N MET A 38 5.44 7.03 -13.87
CA MET A 38 6.39 7.89 -14.57
C MET A 38 6.25 7.79 -16.09
N GLY A 39 5.35 8.58 -16.65
CA GLY A 39 5.12 8.64 -18.11
C GLY A 39 4.98 7.24 -18.71
N ALA A 40 5.77 6.94 -19.75
CA ALA A 40 5.76 5.64 -20.42
C ALA A 40 6.42 4.49 -19.62
N HIS A 41 7.13 4.76 -18.51
CA HIS A 41 7.79 3.73 -17.70
C HIS A 41 6.83 2.98 -16.77
N GLY A 42 5.61 3.49 -16.58
CA GLY A 42 4.60 2.84 -15.74
C GLY A 42 4.86 3.02 -14.24
N HIS A 43 4.48 2.02 -13.43
CA HIS A 43 4.60 2.02 -11.97
C HIS A 43 6.06 2.12 -11.53
N VAL A 44 6.36 3.12 -10.70
CA VAL A 44 7.68 3.30 -10.08
C VAL A 44 7.64 3.01 -8.59
N CYS A 45 6.60 3.47 -7.89
CA CYS A 45 6.50 3.36 -6.44
C CYS A 45 5.05 3.35 -5.94
N GLY A 46 4.87 2.91 -4.69
CA GLY A 46 3.65 3.14 -3.94
C GLY A 46 3.63 4.49 -3.21
N ALA A 47 2.44 4.96 -2.87
CA ALA A 47 2.22 6.11 -2.00
C ALA A 47 0.93 5.95 -1.20
N SER A 48 0.76 6.77 -0.16
CA SER A 48 -0.45 6.82 0.66
C SER A 48 -1.11 8.19 0.61
N VAL A 49 -2.42 8.24 0.43
CA VAL A 49 -3.22 9.48 0.52
C VAL A 49 -3.30 9.93 1.98
N ILE A 50 -2.78 11.13 2.26
CA ILE A 50 -2.82 11.74 3.60
C ILE A 50 -3.77 12.94 3.66
N SER A 51 -4.12 13.51 2.52
CA SER A 51 -5.15 14.54 2.40
C SER A 51 -5.62 14.67 0.94
N ASN A 52 -6.62 15.53 0.73
CA ASN A 52 -7.19 15.82 -0.58
C ASN A 52 -6.17 16.33 -1.62
N ARG A 53 -5.00 16.81 -1.18
CA ARG A 53 -3.96 17.37 -2.06
C ARG A 53 -2.56 16.80 -1.84
N TRP A 54 -2.41 15.87 -0.89
CA TRP A 54 -1.09 15.38 -0.49
C TRP A 54 -1.06 13.86 -0.39
N LEU A 55 -0.03 13.29 -1.02
CA LEU A 55 0.41 11.91 -0.84
C LEU A 55 1.71 11.89 -0.04
N ILE A 56 1.98 10.79 0.64
CA ILE A 56 3.29 10.49 1.22
C ILE A 56 3.90 9.25 0.55
N SER A 57 5.19 9.32 0.26
CA SER A 57 5.98 8.21 -0.29
C SER A 57 7.41 8.26 0.27
N VAL A 58 8.34 7.49 -0.28
CA VAL A 58 9.74 7.46 0.13
C VAL A 58 10.60 8.33 -0.79
N THR A 59 11.64 8.96 -0.25
CA THR A 59 12.46 9.93 -0.99
C THR A 59 13.10 9.33 -2.24
N HIS A 60 13.57 8.08 -2.18
CA HIS A 60 14.28 7.43 -3.28
C HIS A 60 13.41 7.24 -4.54
N CYS A 61 12.08 7.28 -4.41
CA CYS A 61 11.18 7.28 -5.58
C CYS A 61 11.36 8.50 -6.49
N PHE A 62 12.01 9.56 -5.99
CA PHE A 62 12.15 10.84 -6.69
C PHE A 62 13.62 11.22 -7.00
N LEU A 63 14.59 10.45 -6.53
CA LEU A 63 16.01 10.83 -6.62
C LEU A 63 16.62 10.57 -8.02
N ASP A 64 16.16 9.56 -8.75
CA ASP A 64 16.74 9.15 -10.04
C ASP A 64 16.05 9.76 -11.27
N SER A 65 15.02 10.58 -11.07
CA SER A 65 14.30 11.21 -12.18
C SER A 65 14.56 12.71 -12.21
N ASP A 66 15.35 13.14 -13.19
CA ASP A 66 15.62 14.56 -13.48
C ASP A 66 14.31 15.33 -13.84
N SER A 67 13.23 14.60 -14.09
CA SER A 67 11.84 15.09 -14.23
C SER A 67 11.12 15.30 -12.89
N ALA A 68 11.44 14.58 -11.81
CA ALA A 68 10.85 14.81 -10.49
C ALA A 68 11.30 16.16 -9.89
N ARG A 69 12.52 16.61 -10.22
CA ARG A 69 13.04 17.94 -9.82
C ARG A 69 12.24 19.12 -10.40
N ARG A 70 11.48 18.91 -11.49
CA ARG A 70 10.69 19.96 -12.16
C ARG A 70 9.21 19.97 -11.78
N GLY A 71 8.68 18.89 -11.20
CA GLY A 71 7.24 18.71 -10.97
C GLY A 71 6.82 18.45 -9.52
N ALA A 72 7.72 17.94 -8.68
CA ALA A 72 7.46 17.66 -7.28
C ALA A 72 8.33 18.57 -6.39
N TRP A 73 7.72 19.57 -5.77
CA TRP A 73 8.37 20.33 -4.68
C TRP A 73 8.42 19.43 -3.44
N CYS A 74 9.41 18.53 -3.40
CA CYS A 74 9.64 17.65 -2.26
C CYS A 74 10.44 18.39 -1.18
N SER A 75 9.77 19.25 -0.40
CA SER A 75 10.29 19.66 0.92
C SER A 75 9.90 18.57 1.93
N GLY A 76 10.56 17.43 1.84
CA GLY A 76 10.16 16.21 2.56
C GLY A 76 9.37 15.25 1.66
N THR A 77 9.19 14.02 2.14
CA THR A 77 8.60 12.83 1.48
C THR A 77 7.17 12.97 0.93
N SER A 78 6.63 14.18 0.86
CA SER A 78 5.26 14.48 0.46
C SER A 78 5.18 14.93 -0.98
N VAL A 79 4.30 14.32 -1.77
CA VAL A 79 4.01 14.68 -3.16
C VAL A 79 2.65 15.37 -3.22
N ALA A 80 2.61 16.54 -3.85
CA ALA A 80 1.35 17.20 -4.15
C ALA A 80 0.64 16.51 -5.32
N ILE A 81 -0.64 16.20 -5.15
CA ILE A 81 -1.50 15.77 -6.25
C ILE A 81 -1.81 17.03 -7.05
N ARG A 82 -1.30 17.13 -8.29
CA ARG A 82 -1.69 18.19 -9.23
C ARG A 82 -3.06 17.91 -9.82
#